data_AF-A0A968JK33-F1
#
_entry.id   AF-A0A968JK33-F1
#
_cell.length_a   1.000
_cell.length_b   1.000
_cell.length_c   1.000
_cell.angle_alpha   90.00
_cell.angle_beta   90.00
_cell.angle_gamma   90.00
#
_symmetry.space_group_name_H-M   'P 1'
#
loop_
_entity.id
_entity.type
_entity.pdbx_description
1 polymer ?
#
loop_
_entity_poly.entity_id
_entity_poly.type
_entity_poly.pdbx_seq_one_letter_code
_entity_poly.pdbx_strand_id
1 'polypeptide(L)' 'MTHEIRTPMNAVIGMTHLLLQESPRPEQVGTLNTLKFSAESLMTLINDILDFNKIEAGKIDFEAVDFHIKD' A
#
# COMPACT_ATOMS: atom_id res chain seq x y z
N MET A 1 6.03 -0.39 15.97
CA MET A 1 6.38 -1.44 14.99
C MET A 1 5.72 -1.26 13.63
N THR A 2 4.62 -0.50 13.47
CA THR A 2 3.97 -0.26 12.17
C THR A 2 4.92 0.26 11.07
N HIS A 3 5.88 1.09 11.45
CA HIS A 3 6.88 1.65 10.54
C HIS A 3 7.90 0.63 10.02
N GLU A 4 8.17 -0.44 10.77
CA GLU A 4 9.11 -1.50 10.38
C GLU A 4 8.54 -2.40 9.28
N ILE A 5 7.21 -2.49 9.14
CA ILE A 5 6.54 -3.23 8.08
C ILE A 5 6.36 -2.36 6.82
N ARG A 6 5.98 -1.08 7.00
CA ARG A 6 5.76 -0.16 5.87
C ARG A 6 7.03 0.14 5.08
N THR A 7 8.17 0.30 5.76
CA THR A 7 9.45 0.64 5.13
C THR A 7 9.89 -0.38 4.06
N PRO A 8 9.99 -1.69 4.37
CA PRO A 8 10.36 -2.67 3.35
C PRO A 8 9.31 -2.80 2.24
N MET A 9 8.01 -2.72 2.55
CA MET A 9 6.96 -2.79 1.52
C MET A 9 7.01 -1.59 0.56
N ASN A 10 7.22 -0.38 1.07
CA ASN A 10 7.40 0.80 0.24
C ASN A 10 8.65 0.70 -0.65
N ALA A 11 9.73 0.08 -0.17
CA ALA A 11 10.91 -0.20 -0.99
C ALA A 11 10.59 -1.18 -2.13
N VAL A 12 9.82 -2.25 -1.88
CA VAL A 12 9.39 -3.21 -2.92
C VAL A 12 8.52 -2.53 -3.98
N ILE A 13 7.52 -1.74 -3.55
CA ILE A 13 6.64 -1.00 -4.47
C ILE A 13 7.44 0.01 -5.29
N GLY A 14 8.30 0.79 -4.62
CA GLY A 14 9.14 1.79 -5.26
C GLY A 14 10.09 1.18 -6.29
N MET A 15 10.78 0.09 -5.95
CA MET A 15 11.67 -0.62 -6.87
C MET A 15 10.91 -1.18 -8.08
N THR A 16 9.72 -1.75 -7.85
CA THR A 16 8.88 -2.25 -8.93
C THR A 16 8.45 -1.13 -9.88
N HIS A 17 8.13 0.05 -9.34
CA HIS A 17 7.80 1.23 -10.14
C HIS A 17 8.97 1.72 -10.98
N LEU A 18 10.17 1.82 -10.40
CA LEU A 18 11.39 2.20 -11.12
C LEU A 18 11.68 1.22 -12.26
N LEU A 19 11.63 -0.09 -12.00
CA LEU A 19 11.87 -1.12 -13.01
C LEU A 19 10.86 -1.08 -14.16
N LEU A 20 9.61 -0.70 -13.90
CA LEU A 20 8.59 -0.49 -14.95
C LEU A 20 8.87 0.76 -15.80
N GLN A 21 9.52 1.78 -15.24
CA GLN A 21 9.87 3.02 -15.94
C GLN A 21 11.17 2.91 -16.76
N GLU A 22 12.09 2.01 -16.40
CA GLU A 22 13.39 1.83 -17.05
C GLU A 22 13.35 1.00 -18.36
N SER A 23 12.23 1.02 -19.08
CA SER A 23 12.06 0.28 -20.35
C SER A 23 12.40 -1.22 -20.21
N PRO A 24 11.67 -1.97 -19.36
CA PRO A 24 11.95 -3.38 -19.12
C PRO A 24 11.80 -4.21 -20.40
N ARG A 25 12.45 -5.38 -20.43
CA ARG A 25 12.31 -6.28 -21.57
C ARG A 25 10.84 -6.72 -21.71
N PRO A 26 10.32 -6.92 -22.94
CA PRO A 26 8.90 -7.23 -23.17
C PRO A 26 8.39 -8.41 -22.34
N GLU A 27 9.20 -9.45 -22.15
CA GLU A 27 8.86 -10.62 -21.35
C GLU A 27 8.79 -10.35 -19.83
N GLN A 28 9.42 -9.28 -19.34
CA GLN A 28 9.40 -8.90 -17.93
C GLN A 28 8.16 -8.06 -17.57
N VAL A 29 7.55 -7.37 -18.53
CA VAL A 29 6.44 -6.43 -18.29
C VAL A 29 5.28 -7.12 -17.57
N GLY A 30 4.90 -8.32 -18.01
CA GLY A 30 3.83 -9.09 -17.35
C GLY A 30 4.16 -9.40 -15.88
N THR A 31 5.38 -9.91 -15.63
CA THR A 31 5.85 -10.24 -14.28
C THR A 31 5.96 -9.02 -13.38
N LEU A 32 6.46 -7.89 -13.88
CA LEU A 32 6.58 -6.64 -13.13
C LEU A 32 5.20 -6.05 -12.78
N ASN A 33 4.23 -6.13 -13.69
CA ASN A 33 2.85 -5.72 -13.39
C ASN A 33 2.20 -6.62 -12.33
N THR A 34 2.42 -7.93 -12.40
CA THR A 34 1.96 -8.86 -11.35
C THR A 34 2.61 -8.53 -10.00
N LEU A 35 3.93 -8.31 -9.98
CA LEU A 35 4.65 -7.92 -8.77
C LEU A 35 4.09 -6.62 -8.18
N LYS A 36 3.84 -5.61 -9.02
CA LYS A 36 3.26 -4.33 -8.61
C LYS A 36 1.90 -4.56 -7.95
N PHE A 37 0.99 -5.24 -8.65
CA PHE A 37 -0.35 -5.54 -8.15
C PHE A 37 -0.31 -6.30 -6.82
N SER A 38 0.55 -7.31 -6.69
CA SER A 38 0.69 -8.10 -5.46
C SER A 38 1.26 -7.27 -4.31
N ALA A 39 2.27 -6.44 -4.57
CA ALA A 39 2.89 -5.59 -3.55
C ALA A 39 1.91 -4.51 -3.03
N GLU A 40 1.17 -3.86 -3.92
CA GLU A 40 0.12 -2.90 -3.56
C GLU A 40 -1.02 -3.58 -2.79
N SER A 41 -1.48 -4.74 -3.25
CA SER A 41 -2.54 -5.51 -2.55
C SER A 41 -2.11 -5.94 -1.15
N LEU A 42 -0.85 -6.39 -0.99
CA LEU A 42 -0.32 -6.76 0.31
C LEU A 42 -0.19 -5.54 1.24
N MET A 43 0.20 -4.38 0.71
CA MET A 43 0.27 -3.14 1.48
C MET A 43 -1.11 -2.70 1.99
N THR A 44 -2.15 -2.83 1.15
CA THR A 44 -3.55 -2.61 1.57
C THR A 44 -3.93 -3.55 2.71
N LEU A 45 -3.71 -4.86 2.55
CA LEU A 45 -4.02 -5.84 3.58
C LEU A 45 -3.28 -5.56 4.91
N ILE A 46 -2.01 -5.17 4.83
CA ILE A 46 -1.23 -4.77 6.00
C ILE A 46 -1.85 -3.56 6.68
N ASN A 47 -2.25 -2.54 5.92
CA ASN A 47 -2.91 -1.36 6.49
C ASN A 47 -4.24 -1.71 7.14
N ASP A 48 -5.07 -2.56 6.53
CA ASP A 48 -6.34 -3.00 7.09
C ASP A 48 -6.15 -3.71 8.44
N ILE A 49 -5.14 -4.60 8.54
CA ILE A 49 -4.80 -5.28 9.80
C ILE A 49 -4.32 -4.29 10.87
N LEU A 50 -3.49 -3.32 10.48
CA LEU A 50 -2.98 -2.32 11.40
C LEU A 50 -4.08 -1.39 11.91
N ASP A 51 -4.99 -1.00 11.04
CA ASP A 51 -6.13 -0.16 11.41
C ASP A 51 -7.10 -0.94 12.29
N PHE A 52 -7.43 -2.19 11.96
CA PHE A 52 -8.19 -3.10 12.83
C PHE A 52 -7.59 -3.20 14.23
N ASN A 53 -6.26 -3.37 14.34
CA ASN A 53 -5.58 -3.42 15.64
C ASN A 53 -5.68 -2.10 16.43
N LYS A 54 -5.74 -0.93 15.75
CA LYS A 54 -5.98 0.35 16.44
C LYS A 54 -7.40 0.43 16.98
N ILE A 55 -8.38 -0.09 16.22
CA ILE A 55 -9.79 -0.16 16.64
C ILE A 55 -9.92 -0.98 17.91
N GLU A 56 -9.41 -2.21 17.90
CA GLU A 56 -9.46 -3.13 19.05
C GLU A 56 -8.73 -2.56 20.28
N ALA A 57 -7.63 -1.82 20.06
CA ALA A 57 -6.90 -1.17 21.14
C ALA A 57 -7.58 0.10 21.69
N GLY A 58 -8.72 0.53 21.13
CA GLY A 58 -9.39 1.78 21.49
C GLY A 58 -8.59 3.03 21.14
N LYS A 59 -7.67 2.93 20.16
CA LYS A 59 -6.75 4.00 19.73
C LYS A 59 -7.21 4.67 18.43
N ILE A 60 -8.51 4.87 18.27
CA ILE A 60 -9.08 5.64 17.16
C ILE A 60 -9.46 7.03 17.67
N ASP A 61 -9.04 8.05 16.93
CA ASP A 61 -9.56 9.39 17.04
C ASP A 61 -10.42 9.68 15.81
N PHE A 62 -11.67 10.12 16.02
CA PHE A 62 -12.52 10.57 14.93
C PHE A 62 -12.22 12.03 14.61
N GLU A 63 -11.95 12.31 13.34
CA GLU A 63 -11.84 13.69 12.86
C GLU A 63 -13.23 14.24 12.53
N ALA A 64 -13.57 15.40 13.10
CA ALA A 64 -14.76 16.16 12.71
C ALA A 64 -14.35 17.20 11.67
N VAL A 65 -14.65 16.92 10.40
CA VAL A 65 -14.35 17.81 9.27
C VAL A 65 -15.60 18.07 8.46
N ASP A 66 -15.77 19.31 7.99
CA ASP A 66 -16.86 19.66 7.10
C ASP A 66 -16.64 18.98 5.73
N PHE A 67 -17.64 18.21 5.28
CA PHE A 67 -17.63 17.59 3.96
C PHE A 67 -19.00 17.72 3.29
N HIS A 68 -18.99 17.79 1.97
CA HIS A 68 -20.20 17.86 1.17
C HIS A 68 -20.51 16.49 0.58
N ILE A 69 -21.60 15.86 1.03
CA ILE A 69 -22.11 14.64 0.39
C ILE A 69 -22.70 15.07 -0.96
N LYS A 70 -22.16 14.54 -2.06
CA LYS A 70 -22.82 14.64 -3.36
C LYS A 70 -23.93 13.60 -3.39
N ASP A 71 -25.16 14.06 -3.61
CA ASP A 71 -26.30 13.23 -4.00
C ASP A 71 -26.07 12.58 -5.38
#